data_AF-A0A920UM01-F1
#
_entry.id   AF-A0A920UM01-F1
#
_cell.length_a   1.000
_cell.length_b   1.000
_cell.length_c   1.000
_cell.angle_alpha   90.00
_cell.angle_beta   90.00
_cell.angle_gamma   90.00
#
_symmetry.space_group_name_H-M   'P 1'
#
loop_
_entity.id
_entity.type
_entity.pdbx_description
1 polymer ?
#
loop_
_entity_poly.entity_id
_entity_poly.type
_entity_poly.pdbx_seq_one_letter_code
_entity_poly.pdbx_strand_id
1 'polypeptide(L)'
;MPWDGTELWIADLTDDGSLQNSYKIPAGPSDSILEPTWSPNGVLHFVSDRTGWWNLYKFQSGRVVPLCPIDAEFTRPPWSLGMSTYGYLSSDVLITAYNQKGVWKLGKLDILGNTFEDYIFPLHRIWKRRRPGIKTDLVLFQAASPTEPMSILSMNPRGDNLKKIRSSSQF
;
A
#
# COMPACT_ATOMS: atom_id res chain seq x y z
N MET A 1 -16.18 -13.93 -1.80
CA MET A 1 -14.90 -13.50 -2.43
C MET A 1 -14.18 -12.57 -1.47
N PRO A 2 -12.86 -12.32 -1.61
CA PRO A 2 -12.14 -11.52 -0.62
C PRO A 2 -12.59 -10.05 -0.54
N TRP A 3 -13.40 -9.56 -1.48
CA TRP A 3 -14.07 -8.26 -1.41
C TRP A 3 -15.47 -8.30 -0.77
N ASP A 4 -16.00 -9.48 -0.47
CA ASP A 4 -17.27 -9.61 0.27
C ASP A 4 -17.04 -9.66 1.80
N GLY A 5 -15.81 -9.93 2.22
CA GLY A 5 -15.39 -10.04 3.61
C GLY A 5 -14.16 -10.92 3.79
N THR A 6 -13.26 -10.54 4.69
CA THR A 6 -12.10 -11.35 5.11
C THR A 6 -11.85 -11.21 6.60
N GLU A 7 -11.07 -12.14 7.15
CA GLU A 7 -10.59 -12.07 8.52
C GLU A 7 -9.07 -11.86 8.53
N LEU A 8 -8.58 -11.03 9.44
CA LEU A 8 -7.16 -10.86 9.67
C LEU A 8 -6.80 -11.40 11.05
N TRP A 9 -5.81 -12.29 11.07
CA TRP A 9 -5.29 -12.91 12.29
C TRP A 9 -3.80 -12.61 12.42
N ILE A 10 -3.35 -12.38 13.64
CA ILE A 10 -1.94 -12.34 14.02
C ILE A 10 -1.64 -13.52 14.94
N ALA A 11 -0.41 -14.03 14.91
CA ALA A 11 0.06 -15.08 15.80
C ALA A 11 1.59 -14.98 15.93
N ASP A 12 2.12 -15.47 17.05
CA ASP A 12 3.55 -15.64 17.24
C ASP A 12 4.01 -16.91 16.53
N LEU A 13 5.12 -16.83 15.80
CA LEU A 13 5.79 -17.98 15.19
C LEU A 13 6.90 -18.45 16.13
N THR A 14 6.80 -19.67 16.61
CA THR A 14 7.80 -20.29 17.51
C THR A 14 9.00 -20.84 16.73
N ASP A 15 10.06 -21.20 17.45
CA ASP A 15 11.28 -21.76 16.87
C ASP A 15 11.07 -23.09 16.13
N ASP A 16 10.04 -23.86 16.51
CA ASP A 16 9.64 -25.11 15.83
C ASP A 16 8.67 -24.88 14.65
N GLY A 17 8.34 -23.63 14.35
CA GLY A 17 7.43 -23.24 13.26
C GLY A 17 5.95 -23.36 13.59
N SER A 18 5.59 -23.68 14.84
CA SER A 18 4.19 -23.66 15.29
C SER A 18 3.69 -22.23 15.56
N LEU A 19 2.36 -22.06 15.59
CA LEU A 19 1.71 -20.78 15.85
C LEU A 19 1.15 -20.75 17.27
N GLN A 20 1.39 -19.64 17.99
CA GLN A 20 0.87 -19.41 19.34
C GLN A 20 0.24 -18.01 19.45
N ASN A 21 -0.51 -17.77 20.53
CA ASN A 21 -1.11 -16.47 20.85
C ASN A 21 -1.91 -15.84 19.69
N SER A 22 -2.66 -16.68 18.96
CA SER A 22 -3.45 -16.22 17.83
C SER A 22 -4.50 -15.20 18.26
N TYR A 23 -4.55 -14.06 17.58
CA TYR A 23 -5.48 -12.98 17.86
C TYR A 23 -6.13 -12.51 16.57
N LYS A 24 -7.47 -12.50 16.54
CA LYS A 24 -8.25 -11.98 15.42
C LYS A 24 -8.39 -10.46 15.54
N ILE A 25 -7.98 -9.74 14.50
CA ILE A 25 -8.14 -8.29 14.43
C ILE A 25 -9.64 -7.93 14.34
N PRO A 26 -10.12 -6.95 15.11
CA PRO A 26 -11.52 -6.53 15.05
C PRO A 26 -11.95 -6.03 13.66
N ALA A 27 -12.98 -6.68 13.10
CA ALA A 27 -13.59 -6.35 11.81
C ALA A 27 -15.06 -6.78 11.76
N GLY A 28 -15.84 -6.07 10.94
CA GLY A 28 -17.20 -6.45 10.60
C GLY A 28 -17.27 -7.71 9.73
N PRO A 29 -18.43 -8.37 9.63
CA PRO A 29 -18.60 -9.61 8.86
C PRO A 29 -18.41 -9.41 7.34
N SER A 30 -18.52 -8.18 6.86
CA SER A 30 -18.36 -7.79 5.46
C SER A 30 -17.12 -6.92 5.22
N ASP A 31 -16.24 -6.76 6.20
CA ASP A 31 -15.02 -5.97 6.02
C ASP A 31 -14.04 -6.75 5.13
N SER A 32 -13.69 -6.20 3.97
CA SER A 32 -12.60 -6.69 3.14
C SER A 32 -11.28 -6.12 3.64
N ILE A 33 -10.56 -6.92 4.44
CA ILE A 33 -9.19 -6.64 4.87
C ILE A 33 -8.18 -7.22 3.90
N LEU A 34 -7.28 -6.38 3.40
CA LEU A 34 -6.28 -6.71 2.39
C LEU A 34 -4.89 -6.17 2.75
N GLU A 35 -3.88 -6.73 2.08
CA GLU A 35 -2.47 -6.28 2.15
C GLU A 35 -1.93 -6.06 3.58
N PRO A 36 -2.05 -7.02 4.51
CA PRO A 36 -1.47 -6.88 5.84
C PRO A 36 0.06 -6.84 5.76
N THR A 37 0.67 -5.81 6.36
CA THR A 37 2.11 -5.60 6.35
C THR A 37 2.58 -5.03 7.68
N TRP A 38 3.63 -5.62 8.26
CA TRP A 38 4.31 -5.05 9.43
C TRP A 38 5.16 -3.84 9.03
N SER A 39 5.02 -2.75 9.78
CA SER A 39 5.91 -1.59 9.66
C SER A 39 7.31 -1.88 10.20
N PRO A 40 8.30 -1.05 9.85
CA PRO A 40 9.64 -1.13 10.44
C PRO A 40 9.65 -1.09 11.97
N ASN A 41 8.62 -0.47 12.58
CA ASN A 41 8.46 -0.37 14.03
C ASN A 41 7.63 -1.53 14.63
N GLY A 42 7.31 -2.58 13.86
CA GLY A 42 6.52 -3.71 14.35
C GLY A 42 5.03 -3.43 14.55
N VAL A 43 4.51 -2.30 14.05
CA VAL A 43 3.07 -2.01 14.03
C VAL A 43 2.44 -2.63 12.77
N LEU A 44 1.35 -3.37 12.93
CA LEU A 44 0.61 -3.96 11.82
C LEU A 44 -0.19 -2.90 11.08
N HIS A 45 -0.02 -2.83 9.76
CA HIS A 45 -0.83 -2.03 8.85
C HIS A 45 -1.59 -2.93 7.89
N PHE A 46 -2.74 -2.47 7.42
CA PHE A 46 -3.56 -3.16 6.43
C PHE A 46 -4.53 -2.19 5.75
N VAL A 47 -5.17 -2.64 4.69
CA VAL A 47 -6.23 -1.91 4.00
C VAL A 47 -7.59 -2.52 4.36
N SER A 48 -8.61 -1.71 4.59
CA SER A 48 -9.99 -2.17 4.86
C SER A 48 -11.02 -1.24 4.21
N ASP A 49 -12.10 -1.80 3.68
CA ASP A 49 -13.25 -1.07 3.09
C ASP A 49 -14.38 -0.79 4.08
N ARG A 50 -14.15 -0.94 5.39
CA ARG A 50 -15.18 -0.74 6.44
C ARG A 50 -15.92 0.60 6.39
N THR A 51 -15.37 1.59 5.70
CA THR A 51 -15.95 2.93 5.49
C THR A 51 -16.62 3.11 4.13
N GLY A 52 -16.70 2.05 3.31
CA GLY A 52 -17.13 2.09 1.91
C GLY A 52 -16.01 2.38 0.91
N TRP A 53 -14.80 2.69 1.40
CA TRP A 53 -13.58 2.88 0.62
C TRP A 53 -12.45 2.09 1.22
N TRP A 54 -11.64 1.42 0.41
CA TRP A 54 -10.44 0.75 0.91
C TRP A 54 -9.42 1.77 1.38
N ASN A 55 -9.34 2.03 2.68
CA ASN A 55 -8.38 2.96 3.29
C ASN A 55 -7.32 2.22 4.12
N LEU A 56 -6.23 2.91 4.46
CA LEU A 56 -5.15 2.37 5.30
C LEU A 56 -5.47 2.50 6.78
N TYR A 57 -5.22 1.42 7.53
CA TYR A 57 -5.40 1.32 8.97
C TYR A 57 -4.13 0.78 9.63
N LYS A 58 -3.96 1.11 10.91
CA LYS A 58 -3.00 0.47 11.81
C LYS A 58 -3.72 -0.25 12.94
N PHE A 59 -3.16 -1.38 13.37
CA PHE A 59 -3.57 -2.05 14.60
C PHE A 59 -2.54 -1.78 15.69
N GLN A 60 -2.97 -1.10 16.75
CA GLN A 60 -2.12 -0.74 17.88
C GLN A 60 -2.94 -0.76 19.18
N SER A 61 -2.38 -1.37 20.22
CA SER A 61 -3.00 -1.42 21.56
C SER A 61 -4.45 -1.96 21.53
N GLY A 62 -4.69 -3.02 20.76
CA GLY A 62 -6.01 -3.66 20.66
C GLY A 62 -7.03 -2.89 19.81
N ARG A 63 -6.63 -1.81 19.14
CA ARG A 63 -7.53 -0.93 18.38
C ARG A 63 -7.10 -0.83 16.92
N VAL A 64 -8.10 -0.77 16.04
CA VAL A 64 -7.91 -0.43 14.63
C VAL A 64 -8.11 1.08 14.47
N VAL A 65 -7.08 1.76 13.96
CA VAL A 65 -7.05 3.22 13.81
C VAL A 65 -6.86 3.57 12.34
N PRO A 66 -7.72 4.41 11.73
CA PRO A 66 -7.51 4.88 10.36
C PRO A 66 -6.28 5.77 10.29
N LEU A 67 -5.49 5.62 9.24
CA LEU A 67 -4.36 6.50 8.96
C LEU A 67 -4.72 7.60 7.95
N CYS A 68 -5.53 7.26 6.95
CA CYS A 68 -5.91 8.19 5.89
C CYS A 68 -7.37 7.95 5.48
N PRO A 69 -8.34 8.46 6.25
CA PRO A 69 -9.76 8.32 5.94
C PRO A 69 -10.14 9.32 4.83
N ILE A 70 -10.17 8.86 3.58
CA ILE A 70 -10.56 9.67 2.42
C ILE A 70 -11.37 8.85 1.41
N ASP A 71 -12.15 9.53 0.57
CA ASP A 71 -12.90 8.93 -0.54
C ASP A 71 -11.94 8.53 -1.69
N ALA A 72 -11.22 7.44 -1.48
CA ALA A 72 -10.28 6.86 -2.43
C ALA A 72 -9.94 5.39 -2.10
N GLU A 73 -9.52 4.63 -3.12
CA GLU A 73 -9.11 3.23 -2.98
C GLU A 73 -7.60 3.13 -2.84
N PHE A 74 -7.12 2.67 -1.69
CA PHE A 74 -5.69 2.42 -1.42
C PHE A 74 -5.27 0.99 -1.77
N THR A 75 -6.19 0.18 -2.29
CA THR A 75 -5.89 -1.12 -2.86
C THR A 75 -6.66 -1.33 -4.17
N ARG A 76 -6.63 -2.55 -4.68
CA ARG A 76 -7.31 -2.98 -5.89
C ARG A 76 -7.94 -4.35 -5.65
N PRO A 77 -8.90 -4.77 -6.47
CA PRO A 77 -9.52 -6.07 -6.30
C PRO A 77 -8.47 -7.21 -6.29
N PRO A 78 -8.52 -8.12 -5.30
CA PRO A 78 -7.49 -9.13 -5.03
C PRO A 78 -7.57 -10.35 -5.94
N TRP A 79 -7.35 -10.15 -7.23
CA TRP A 79 -7.28 -11.23 -8.23
C TRP A 79 -6.02 -12.11 -8.09
N SER A 80 -5.03 -11.67 -7.31
CA SER A 80 -3.77 -12.37 -7.10
C SER A 80 -3.25 -12.12 -5.69
N LEU A 81 -2.53 -13.10 -5.13
CA LEU A 81 -1.85 -12.95 -3.85
C LEU A 81 -0.57 -12.10 -4.00
N GLY A 82 -0.09 -11.56 -2.88
CA GLY A 82 1.16 -10.78 -2.83
C GLY A 82 1.10 -9.47 -3.62
N MET A 83 -0.09 -8.86 -3.68
CA MET A 83 -0.22 -7.47 -4.07
C MET A 83 0.38 -6.58 -3.00
N SER A 84 1.00 -5.50 -3.46
CA SER A 84 1.46 -4.41 -2.61
C SER A 84 1.17 -3.12 -3.38
N THR A 85 0.45 -2.24 -2.70
CA THR A 85 0.05 -0.91 -3.14
C THR A 85 0.71 0.14 -2.28
N TYR A 86 1.20 -0.21 -1.09
CA TYR A 86 1.97 0.66 -0.23
C TYR A 86 3.28 0.02 0.25
N GLY A 87 4.19 0.87 0.73
CA GLY A 87 5.43 0.49 1.39
C GLY A 87 6.04 1.64 2.19
N TYR A 88 7.08 1.36 2.97
CA TYR A 88 7.68 2.33 3.90
C TYR A 88 8.92 3.03 3.33
N LEU A 89 8.90 4.36 3.27
CA LEU A 89 10.09 5.19 3.02
C LEU A 89 10.96 5.32 4.27
N SER A 90 10.34 5.26 5.45
CA SER A 90 10.99 5.21 6.77
C SER A 90 10.03 4.58 7.79
N SER A 91 10.42 4.55 9.08
CA SER A 91 9.54 4.16 10.19
C SER A 91 8.21 4.92 10.23
N ASP A 92 8.21 6.18 9.77
CA ASP A 92 7.13 7.13 9.99
C ASP A 92 6.48 7.61 8.69
N VAL A 93 7.03 7.22 7.54
CA VAL A 93 6.56 7.67 6.24
C VAL A 93 6.30 6.48 5.33
N LEU A 94 5.09 6.42 4.79
CA LEU A 94 4.64 5.43 3.83
C LEU A 94 4.41 6.10 2.46
N ILE A 95 4.73 5.39 1.38
CA ILE A 95 4.31 5.75 0.03
C ILE A 95 3.24 4.76 -0.42
N THR A 96 2.22 5.25 -1.11
CA THR A 96 1.07 4.42 -1.49
C THR A 96 0.55 4.70 -2.90
N ALA A 97 0.02 3.66 -3.52
CA ALA A 97 -0.85 3.69 -4.66
C ALA A 97 -2.26 3.93 -4.19
N TYR A 98 -2.91 4.94 -4.74
CA TYR A 98 -4.32 5.09 -4.49
C TYR A 98 -5.05 5.51 -5.77
N ASN A 99 -6.30 5.08 -5.89
CA ASN A 99 -7.21 5.45 -6.95
C ASN A 99 -8.23 6.44 -6.40
N GLN A 100 -8.34 7.60 -7.03
CA GLN A 100 -9.37 8.56 -6.71
C GLN A 100 -10.04 9.01 -8.00
N LYS A 101 -11.37 8.91 -8.06
CA LYS A 101 -12.16 9.26 -9.25
C LYS A 101 -11.64 8.57 -10.52
N GLY A 102 -11.26 7.30 -10.40
CA GLY A 102 -10.75 6.48 -11.50
C GLY A 102 -9.27 6.69 -11.82
N VAL A 103 -8.58 7.68 -11.24
CA VAL A 103 -7.18 7.99 -11.55
C VAL A 103 -6.26 7.44 -10.46
N TRP A 104 -5.26 6.64 -10.88
CA TRP A 104 -4.21 6.16 -9.99
C TRP A 104 -3.12 7.22 -9.77
N LYS A 105 -2.73 7.40 -8.52
CA LYS A 105 -1.72 8.38 -8.07
C LYS A 105 -0.80 7.78 -7.01
N LEU A 106 0.40 8.34 -6.86
CA LEU A 106 1.27 8.10 -5.71
C LEU A 106 0.93 9.13 -4.64
N GLY A 107 0.81 8.68 -3.39
CA GLY A 107 0.63 9.54 -2.23
C GLY A 107 1.70 9.25 -1.18
N LYS A 108 2.01 10.27 -0.37
CA LYS A 108 2.87 10.17 0.80
C LYS A 108 2.01 10.29 2.04
N LEU A 109 2.22 9.40 3.00
CA LEU A 109 1.51 9.38 4.26
C LEU A 109 2.51 9.49 5.41
N ASP A 110 2.42 10.57 6.17
CA ASP A 110 3.09 10.70 7.47
C ASP A 110 2.22 10.02 8.53
N ILE A 111 2.75 8.96 9.13
CA ILE A 111 2.05 8.10 10.10
C ILE A 111 1.92 8.80 11.47
N LEU A 112 2.84 9.70 11.81
CA LEU A 112 2.84 10.43 13.08
C LEU A 112 1.99 11.69 12.99
N GLY A 113 2.15 12.44 11.89
CA GLY A 113 1.39 13.65 11.61
C GLY A 113 -0.04 13.38 11.13
N ASN A 114 -0.35 12.15 10.71
CA ASN A 114 -1.59 11.78 10.01
C ASN A 114 -1.86 12.69 8.80
N THR A 115 -0.80 13.14 8.12
CA THR A 115 -0.91 13.99 6.94
C THR A 115 -0.71 13.16 5.68
N PHE A 116 -1.61 13.34 4.73
CA PHE A 116 -1.55 12.70 3.43
C PHE A 116 -1.44 13.74 2.33
N GLU A 117 -0.46 13.59 1.45
CA GLU A 117 -0.22 14.49 0.34
C GLU A 117 0.00 13.72 -0.96
N ASP A 118 -0.35 14.36 -2.08
CA ASP A 118 0.01 13.87 -3.39
C ASP A 118 1.53 13.84 -3.53
N TYR A 119 2.06 12.69 -3.91
CA TYR A 119 3.47 12.56 -4.22
C TYR A 119 3.66 12.97 -5.68
N ILE A 120 4.02 14.24 -5.89
CA ILE A 120 4.16 14.84 -7.22
C ILE A 120 5.53 14.52 -7.80
N PHE A 121 5.58 13.84 -8.95
CA PHE A 121 6.76 13.76 -9.82
C PHE A 121 6.36 14.18 -11.25
N PRO A 122 7.33 14.54 -12.11
CA PRO A 122 7.07 15.18 -13.41
C PRO A 122 6.22 14.38 -14.41
N LEU A 123 5.97 13.08 -14.16
CA LEU A 123 5.12 12.25 -15.01
C LEU A 123 3.66 12.36 -14.59
N HIS A 124 2.99 13.31 -15.22
CA HIS A 124 1.55 13.43 -15.23
C HIS A 124 0.94 12.15 -15.82
N ARG A 125 0.17 11.43 -14.99
CA ARG A 125 -0.73 10.31 -15.34
C ARG A 125 -0.05 8.95 -15.46
N ILE A 126 0.19 8.34 -14.30
CA ILE A 126 0.56 6.93 -14.19
C ILE A 126 -0.70 6.06 -14.14
N TRP A 127 -0.80 5.11 -15.07
CA TRP A 127 -1.80 4.06 -15.09
C TRP A 127 -1.14 2.68 -15.01
N LYS A 128 -1.78 1.81 -14.21
CA LYS A 128 -1.50 0.38 -13.97
C LYS A 128 -0.16 0.07 -13.27
N ARG A 129 -0.27 -0.33 -12.00
CA ARG A 129 0.86 -0.70 -11.13
C ARG A 129 1.04 -2.20 -10.95
N ARG A 130 2.28 -2.59 -10.69
CA ARG A 130 2.61 -3.68 -9.77
C ARG A 130 3.71 -3.17 -8.81
N ARG A 131 3.51 -3.38 -7.51
CA ARG A 131 4.47 -3.30 -6.40
C ARG A 131 5.35 -2.03 -6.35
N PRO A 132 4.98 -0.98 -5.58
CA PRO A 132 5.99 -0.03 -5.13
C PRO A 132 6.93 -0.78 -4.16
N GLY A 133 8.11 -1.15 -4.64
CA GLY A 133 9.18 -1.68 -3.80
C GLY A 133 10.02 -0.51 -3.29
N ILE A 134 10.26 -0.44 -1.98
CA ILE A 134 11.11 0.60 -1.42
C ILE A 134 12.33 -0.04 -0.80
N LYS A 135 13.47 0.52 -1.17
CA LYS A 135 14.73 0.43 -0.45
C LYS A 135 15.06 1.84 0.03
N THR A 136 15.80 1.97 1.13
CA THR A 136 16.11 3.26 1.79
C THR A 136 16.62 4.36 0.85
N ASP A 137 17.19 4.01 -0.30
CA ASP A 137 17.71 4.90 -1.33
C ASP A 137 16.88 4.90 -2.64
N LEU A 138 15.93 4.00 -2.81
CA LEU A 138 15.28 3.74 -4.10
C LEU A 138 13.83 3.25 -3.96
N VAL A 139 12.92 3.98 -4.58
CA VAL A 139 11.54 3.55 -4.82
C VAL A 139 11.45 3.01 -6.24
N LEU A 140 11.02 1.76 -6.39
CA LEU A 140 10.79 1.06 -7.66
C LEU A 140 9.30 0.84 -7.88
N PHE A 141 8.80 1.17 -9.06
CA PHE A 141 7.39 0.97 -9.40
C PHE A 141 7.17 0.85 -10.90
N GLN A 142 6.02 0.29 -11.28
CA GLN A 142 5.59 0.22 -12.68
C GLN A 142 4.55 1.29 -13.00
N ALA A 143 4.66 1.86 -14.20
CA ALA A 143 3.81 2.96 -14.64
C ALA A 143 3.71 3.05 -16.17
N ALA A 144 2.56 3.52 -16.67
CA ALA A 144 2.31 3.85 -18.08
C ALA A 144 1.46 5.13 -18.19
N SER A 145 1.34 5.73 -19.36
CA SER A 145 0.39 6.81 -19.63
C SER A 145 -0.25 6.61 -21.02
N PRO A 146 -1.25 7.41 -21.44
CA PRO A 146 -1.77 7.35 -22.81
C PRO A 146 -0.71 7.59 -23.90
N THR A 147 0.40 8.24 -23.56
CA THR A 147 1.50 8.58 -24.47
C THR A 147 2.80 7.84 -24.14
N GLU A 148 2.85 7.08 -23.04
CA GLU A 148 4.03 6.34 -22.61
C GLU A 148 3.71 4.87 -22.31
N PRO A 149 4.44 3.92 -22.91
CA PRO A 149 4.25 2.49 -22.63
C PRO A 149 4.64 2.13 -21.19
N MET A 150 4.18 0.96 -20.75
CA MET A 150 4.48 0.45 -19.42
C MET A 150 5.98 0.33 -19.20
N SER A 151 6.46 0.96 -18.14
CA SER A 151 7.86 1.06 -17.80
C SER A 151 8.10 0.71 -16.33
N ILE A 152 9.27 0.16 -16.05
CA ILE A 152 9.81 0.08 -14.69
C ILE A 152 10.53 1.39 -14.43
N LEU A 153 10.11 2.11 -13.40
CA LEU A 153 10.66 3.38 -12.99
C LEU A 153 11.34 3.24 -11.63
N SER A 154 12.39 4.03 -11.44
CA SER A 154 13.01 4.23 -10.14
C SER A 154 13.08 5.71 -9.79
N MET A 155 12.96 6.03 -8.51
CA MET A 155 13.18 7.38 -7.99
C MET A 155 13.74 7.29 -6.58
N ASN A 156 14.30 8.37 -6.05
CA ASN A 156 14.64 8.40 -4.63
C ASN A 156 13.39 8.65 -3.76
N PRO A 157 13.47 8.47 -2.42
CA PRO A 157 12.36 8.75 -1.49
C PRO A 157 11.85 10.19 -1.43
N ARG A 158 12.58 11.15 -2.01
CA ARG A 158 12.18 12.56 -2.09
C ARG A 158 11.37 12.86 -3.36
N GLY A 159 11.47 12.00 -4.37
CA GLY A 159 10.69 12.07 -5.60
C GLY A 159 11.43 12.76 -6.74
N ASP A 160 12.66 13.21 -6.48
CA ASP A 160 13.58 13.64 -7.50
C ASP A 160 14.31 12.43 -8.13
N ASN A 161 15.01 12.70 -9.23
CA ASN A 161 15.80 11.72 -9.95
C ASN A 161 15.02 10.50 -10.46
N LEU A 162 13.82 10.75 -11.00
CA LEU A 162 13.03 9.72 -11.67
C LEU A 162 13.77 9.19 -12.91
N LYS A 163 14.01 7.89 -12.96
CA LYS A 163 14.69 7.19 -14.04
C LYS A 163 13.82 6.08 -14.59
N LYS A 164 13.80 5.93 -15.91
CA LYS A 164 13.21 4.78 -16.60
C LYS A 164 14.24 3.68 -16.68
N ILE A 165 14.03 2.59 -15.94
CA ILE A 165 14.93 1.41 -15.95
C ILE A 165 14.70 0.58 -17.21
N ARG A 166 13.44 0.33 -17.56
CA ARG A 166 13.05 -0.50 -18.70
C ARG A 166 11.69 -0.10 -19.23
N SER A 167 11.48 -0.22 -20.54
CA SER A 167 10.19 0.00 -21.21
C SER A 167 9.70 -1.28 -21.90
N SER A 168 8.39 -1.50 -21.93
CA SER A 168 7.78 -2.60 -22.69
C SER A 168 7.90 -2.44 -24.21
N SER A 169 8.23 -1.24 -24.70
CA SER A 169 8.47 -0.97 -26.12
C SER A 169 9.87 -1.33 -26.62
N GLN A 170 10.74 -1.86 -25.75
CA GLN A 170 12.13 -2.22 -26.06
C GLN A 170 12.32 -3.76 -26.16
N PHE A 171 11.28 -4.48 -26.60
CA PHE A 171 11.28 -5.92 -26.82
C PHE A 171 11.00 -6.23 -28.28
#